data_AF-A0A522U5H7-F1
#
_entry.id   AF-A0A522U5H7-F1
#
_cell.length_a   1.000
_cell.length_b   1.000
_cell.length_c   1.000
_cell.angle_alpha   90.00
_cell.angle_beta   90.00
_cell.angle_gamma   90.00
#
_symmetry.space_group_name_H-M   'P 1'
#
loop_
_entity.id
_entity.type
_entity.pdbx_description
1 polymer ?
#
loop_
_entity_poly.entity_id
_entity_poly.type
_entity_poly.pdbx_seq_one_letter_code
_entity_poly.pdbx_strand_id
1 'polypeptide(L)'
;MAADVKIIYQSNSREEATERMKQFARKWYVAEEKAVNSLRFNFEKTLTYFDWPPDTWKKIRTTNILEREFREVRRRIKVFDNSFNDQNSLLRYGNSIFDNLNNHYPAKSYTH
;
A
#
# COMPACT_ATOMS: atom_id res chain seq x y z
N MET A 1 -8.59 -8.62 13.56
CA MET A 1 -8.70 -8.54 12.08
C MET A 1 -7.35 -8.40 11.38
N ALA A 2 -6.54 -7.37 11.70
CA ALA A 2 -5.27 -7.11 10.99
C ALA A 2 -4.27 -8.29 10.98
N ALA A 3 -4.14 -9.02 12.09
CA ALA A 3 -3.29 -10.20 12.17
C ALA A 3 -3.71 -11.30 11.17
N ASP A 4 -5.01 -11.55 11.04
CA ASP A 4 -5.52 -12.58 10.11
C ASP A 4 -5.30 -12.15 8.64
N VAL A 5 -5.45 -10.87 8.32
CA VAL A 5 -5.13 -10.34 6.98
C VAL A 5 -3.64 -10.53 6.67
N LYS A 6 -2.76 -10.32 7.64
CA LYS A 6 -1.31 -10.53 7.47
C LYS A 6 -0.99 -11.97 7.08
N ILE A 7 -1.70 -12.95 7.66
CA ILE A 7 -1.52 -14.37 7.35
C ILE A 7 -1.87 -14.66 5.88
N ILE A 8 -2.92 -14.03 5.34
CA ILE A 8 -3.31 -14.17 3.92
C ILE A 8 -2.14 -13.77 3.00
N TYR A 9 -1.55 -12.60 3.23
CA TYR A 9 -0.45 -12.08 2.40
C TYR A 9 0.91 -12.72 2.72
N GLN A 10 1.03 -13.51 3.78
CA GLN A 10 2.24 -14.29 4.10
C GLN A 10 2.23 -15.68 3.47
N SER A 11 1.21 -16.01 2.68
CA SER A 11 1.11 -17.29 1.97
C SER A 11 2.21 -17.47 0.92
N ASN A 12 2.56 -18.72 0.67
CA ASN A 12 3.60 -19.09 -0.29
C ASN A 12 3.04 -19.37 -1.70
N SER A 13 1.72 -19.34 -1.86
CA SER A 13 1.04 -19.54 -3.15
C SER A 13 -0.28 -18.77 -3.22
N ARG A 14 -0.76 -18.57 -4.44
CA ARG A 14 -2.05 -17.91 -4.72
C ARG A 14 -3.21 -18.74 -4.16
N GLU A 15 -3.13 -20.06 -4.30
CA GLU A 15 -4.13 -21.01 -3.83
C GLU A 15 -4.28 -20.95 -2.30
N GLU A 16 -3.15 -20.94 -1.58
CA GLU A 16 -3.11 -20.85 -0.14
C GLU A 16 -3.63 -19.50 0.38
N ALA A 17 -3.29 -18.40 -0.30
CA ALA A 17 -3.83 -17.07 0.01
C ALA A 17 -5.35 -17.04 -0.17
N THR A 18 -5.87 -17.61 -1.25
CA THR A 18 -7.31 -17.69 -1.53
C THR A 18 -8.06 -18.50 -0.49
N GLU A 19 -7.51 -19.63 -0.04
CA GLU A 19 -8.14 -20.42 1.01
C GLU A 19 -8.16 -19.68 2.35
N ARG A 20 -7.07 -19.02 2.71
CA ARG A 20 -7.02 -18.15 3.91
C ARG A 20 -8.00 -16.98 3.82
N MET A 21 -8.21 -16.41 2.64
CA MET A 21 -9.19 -15.36 2.44
C MET A 21 -10.63 -15.84 2.67
N LYS A 22 -10.97 -17.08 2.27
CA LYS A 22 -12.28 -17.68 2.59
C LYS A 22 -12.45 -17.87 4.10
N GLN A 23 -11.43 -18.36 4.80
CA GLN A 23 -11.46 -18.53 6.25
C GLN A 23 -11.60 -17.19 6.97
N PHE A 24 -10.84 -16.18 6.53
CA PHE A 24 -10.95 -14.81 7.01
C PHE A 24 -12.36 -14.26 6.82
N ALA A 25 -12.94 -14.42 5.62
CA ALA A 25 -14.29 -13.96 5.33
C ALA A 25 -15.30 -14.64 6.26
N ARG A 26 -15.26 -15.97 6.41
CA ARG A 26 -16.16 -16.70 7.32
C ARG A 26 -16.08 -16.19 8.77
N LYS A 27 -14.87 -15.89 9.25
CA LYS A 27 -14.63 -15.39 10.61
C LYS A 27 -15.15 -13.97 10.82
N TRP A 28 -14.95 -13.08 9.85
CA TRP A 28 -15.17 -11.64 10.03
C TRP A 28 -16.43 -11.10 9.36
N TYR A 29 -17.12 -11.86 8.51
CA TYR A 29 -18.26 -11.36 7.75
C TYR A 29 -19.38 -10.82 8.64
N VAL A 30 -19.69 -11.53 9.73
CA VAL A 30 -20.75 -11.14 10.67
C VAL A 30 -20.40 -9.87 11.44
N ALA A 31 -19.13 -9.70 11.80
CA ALA A 31 -18.68 -8.54 12.58
C ALA A 31 -18.45 -7.30 11.71
N GLU A 32 -17.92 -7.47 10.50
CA GLU A 32 -17.33 -6.40 9.69
C GLU A 32 -17.56 -6.62 8.19
N GLU A 33 -18.82 -6.77 7.79
CA GLU A 33 -19.23 -7.07 6.40
C GLU A 33 -18.59 -6.12 5.37
N LYS A 34 -18.62 -4.80 5.64
CA LYS A 34 -18.10 -3.79 4.70
C LYS A 34 -16.60 -3.95 4.45
N ALA A 35 -15.83 -4.20 5.50
CA ALA A 35 -14.39 -4.41 5.39
C ALA A 35 -14.06 -5.70 4.62
N VAL A 36 -14.81 -6.78 4.89
CA VAL A 36 -14.66 -8.05 4.19
C VAL A 36 -15.00 -7.91 2.70
N ASN A 37 -16.11 -7.25 2.38
CA ASN A 37 -16.54 -7.04 0.99
C ASN A 37 -15.55 -6.14 0.21
N SER A 38 -15.03 -5.09 0.85
CA SER A 38 -13.98 -4.24 0.26
C SER A 38 -12.73 -5.06 -0.08
N LEU A 39 -12.26 -5.89 0.85
CA LEU A 39 -11.10 -6.76 0.62
C LEU A 39 -11.38 -7.78 -0.50
N ARG A 40 -12.55 -8.42 -0.51
CA ARG A 40 -12.94 -9.41 -1.54
C ARG A 40 -12.98 -8.81 -2.94
N PHE A 41 -13.48 -7.58 -3.10
CA PHE A 41 -13.69 -6.96 -4.40
C PHE A 41 -12.39 -6.81 -5.21
N ASN A 42 -11.27 -6.50 -4.55
CA ASN A 42 -9.97 -6.32 -5.21
C ASN A 42 -8.95 -7.42 -4.87
N PHE A 43 -9.36 -8.49 -4.17
CA PHE A 43 -8.43 -9.49 -3.63
C PHE A 43 -7.53 -10.10 -4.72
N GLU A 44 -8.09 -10.53 -5.84
CA GLU A 44 -7.29 -11.12 -6.94
C GLU A 44 -6.22 -10.17 -7.47
N LYS A 45 -6.50 -8.86 -7.50
CA LYS A 45 -5.54 -7.86 -7.95
C LYS A 45 -4.39 -7.68 -6.96
N THR A 46 -4.64 -7.89 -5.66
CA THR A 46 -3.60 -7.81 -4.64
C THR A 46 -2.68 -9.03 -4.61
N LEU A 47 -3.01 -10.09 -5.34
CA LEU A 47 -2.20 -11.31 -5.46
C LEU A 47 -1.26 -11.34 -6.67
N THR A 48 -1.26 -10.29 -7.51
CA THR A 48 -0.41 -10.18 -8.71
C THR A 48 1.09 -10.25 -8.43
N TYR A 49 1.53 -10.02 -7.18
CA TYR A 49 2.93 -10.17 -6.81
C TYR A 49 3.43 -11.63 -6.87
N PHE A 50 2.54 -12.63 -6.84
CA PHE A 50 2.92 -14.03 -7.03
C PHE A 50 3.49 -14.32 -8.42
N ASP A 51 3.22 -13.44 -9.39
CA ASP A 51 3.72 -13.57 -10.76
C ASP A 51 5.22 -13.13 -10.87
N TRP A 52 5.82 -12.68 -9.76
CA TRP A 52 7.21 -12.23 -9.65
C TRP A 52 8.06 -13.23 -8.85
N PRO A 53 9.41 -13.15 -8.88
CA PRO A 53 10.27 -14.02 -8.07
C PRO A 53 10.02 -13.87 -6.55
N PRO A 54 10.04 -14.95 -5.75
CA PRO A 54 9.76 -14.93 -4.31
C PRO A 54 10.54 -13.89 -3.50
N ASP A 55 11.79 -13.63 -3.88
CA ASP A 55 12.66 -12.63 -3.22
C ASP A 55 12.08 -11.21 -3.29
N THR A 56 11.23 -10.92 -4.27
CA THR A 56 10.60 -9.60 -4.47
C THR A 56 9.27 -9.47 -3.74
N TRP A 57 8.63 -10.57 -3.35
CA TRP A 57 7.27 -10.57 -2.80
C TRP A 57 7.15 -9.68 -1.57
N LYS A 58 8.12 -9.77 -0.64
CA LYS A 58 8.12 -8.96 0.59
C LYS A 58 8.15 -7.46 0.29
N LYS A 59 8.78 -7.04 -0.80
CA LYS A 59 8.84 -5.62 -1.20
C LYS A 59 7.51 -5.17 -1.80
N ILE A 60 6.92 -5.99 -2.67
CA ILE A 60 5.70 -5.64 -3.42
C ILE A 60 4.45 -5.70 -2.52
N ARG A 61 4.31 -6.74 -1.70
CA ARG A 61 3.10 -6.98 -0.88
C ARG A 61 2.94 -6.03 0.31
N THR A 62 3.95 -5.21 0.62
CA THR A 62 3.90 -4.26 1.75
C THR A 62 3.76 -2.83 1.27
N THR A 63 2.83 -2.10 1.87
CA THR A 63 2.61 -0.66 1.62
C THR A 63 3.49 0.24 2.49
N ASN A 64 4.30 -0.33 3.39
CA ASN A 64 5.12 0.41 4.37
C ASN A 64 5.91 1.57 3.76
N ILE A 65 6.52 1.34 2.59
CA ILE A 65 7.32 2.37 1.93
C ILE A 65 6.40 3.48 1.40
N LEU A 66 5.34 3.12 0.67
CA LEU A 66 4.35 4.09 0.17
C LEU A 66 3.70 4.89 1.31
N GLU A 67 3.36 4.23 2.43
CA GLU A 67 2.77 4.89 3.61
C GLU A 67 3.73 5.89 4.26
N ARG A 68 5.03 5.56 4.30
CA ARG A 68 6.08 6.48 4.77
C ARG A 68 6.16 7.71 3.85
N GLU A 69 6.19 7.52 2.54
CA GLU A 69 6.25 8.63 1.59
C GLU A 69 4.99 9.50 1.65
N PHE A 70 3.80 8.91 1.68
CA PHE A 70 2.55 9.66 1.84
C PHE A 70 2.45 10.40 3.17
N ARG A 71 3.12 9.92 4.23
CA ARG A 71 3.22 10.65 5.50
C ARG A 71 4.08 11.90 5.35
N GLU A 72 5.22 11.80 4.66
CA GLU A 72 6.09 12.95 4.40
C GLU A 72 5.43 13.99 3.50
N VAL A 73 4.72 13.56 2.45
CA VAL A 73 3.92 14.46 1.60
C VAL A 73 2.90 15.22 2.45
N ARG A 74 2.08 14.51 3.26
CA ARG A 74 1.08 15.15 4.13
C ARG A 74 1.71 16.10 5.14
N ARG A 75 2.85 15.73 5.75
CA ARG A 75 3.58 16.59 6.70
C ARG A 75 3.99 17.91 6.06
N ARG A 76 4.48 17.87 4.82
CA ARG A 76 4.96 19.05 4.08
C ARG A 76 3.84 19.93 3.55
N ILE A 77 2.69 19.35 3.20
CA ILE A 77 1.51 20.11 2.76
C ILE A 77 0.79 20.77 3.95
N LYS A 78 0.80 20.13 5.13
CA LYS A 78 0.15 20.66 6.34
C LYS A 78 0.63 22.06 6.74
N VAL A 79 1.85 22.45 6.38
CA VAL A 79 2.40 23.80 6.63
C VAL A 79 1.58 24.90 5.95
N PHE A 80 0.89 24.57 4.86
CA PHE A 80 0.02 25.48 4.10
C PHE A 80 -1.47 25.33 4.48
N ASP A 81 -1.78 24.66 5.60
CA ASP A 81 -3.14 24.29 5.98
C ASP A 81 -3.92 23.54 4.88
N ASN A 82 -3.20 22.82 4.02
CA ASN A 82 -3.72 22.18 2.82
C ASN A 82 -4.43 23.14 1.84
N SER A 83 -4.16 24.44 1.92
CA SER A 83 -4.76 25.48 1.10
C SER A 83 -3.72 26.13 0.18
N PHE A 84 -4.11 26.38 -1.07
CA PHE A 84 -3.28 27.05 -2.07
C PHE A 84 -4.14 28.05 -2.83
N ASN A 85 -3.58 29.23 -3.09
CA ASN A 85 -4.29 30.32 -3.78
C ASN A 85 -4.43 30.07 -5.29
N ASP A 86 -3.60 29.20 -5.87
CA ASP A 86 -3.58 28.90 -7.29
C ASP A 86 -3.08 27.47 -7.55
N GLN A 87 -3.63 26.83 -8.59
CA GLN A 87 -3.29 25.46 -8.97
C GLN A 87 -1.82 25.33 -9.42
N ASN A 88 -1.24 26.34 -10.07
CA ASN A 88 0.18 26.27 -10.46
C ASN A 88 1.09 26.31 -9.24
N SER A 89 0.71 27.04 -8.19
CA SER A 89 1.45 27.05 -6.93
C SER A 89 1.42 25.68 -6.26
N LEU A 90 0.26 25.01 -6.25
CA LEU A 90 0.13 23.63 -5.79
C LEU A 90 1.03 22.68 -6.60
N LEU A 91 0.99 22.77 -7.94
CA LEU A 91 1.79 21.89 -8.80
C LEU A 91 3.30 22.09 -8.60
N ARG A 92 3.77 23.34 -8.54
CA ARG A 92 5.19 23.64 -8.27
C ARG A 92 5.63 23.07 -6.92
N TYR A 93 4.81 23.27 -5.89
CA TYR A 93 5.14 22.76 -4.56
C TYR A 93 5.11 21.23 -4.52
N GLY A 94 4.08 20.60 -5.08
CA GLY A 94 3.97 19.16 -5.21
C GLY A 94 5.16 18.55 -5.94
N ASN A 95 5.52 19.09 -7.11
CA ASN A 95 6.68 18.64 -7.88
C ASN A 95 7.97 18.76 -7.06
N SER A 96 8.20 19.87 -6.36
CA SER A 96 9.40 20.02 -5.53
C SER A 96 9.46 19.01 -4.37
N ILE A 97 8.31 18.63 -3.78
CA ILE A 97 8.26 17.53 -2.80
C ILE A 97 8.66 16.21 -3.46
N PHE A 98 8.04 15.85 -4.59
CA PHE A 98 8.33 14.59 -5.27
C PHE A 98 9.77 14.51 -5.77
N ASP A 99 10.33 15.61 -6.30
CA ASP A 99 11.74 15.70 -6.67
C ASP A 99 12.66 15.50 -5.47
N ASN A 100 12.31 16.07 -4.31
CA ASN A 100 13.06 15.84 -3.08
C ASN A 100 13.01 14.37 -2.65
N LEU A 101 11.82 13.75 -2.65
CA LEU A 101 11.65 12.34 -2.28
C LEU A 101 12.40 11.42 -3.25
N ASN A 102 12.27 11.64 -4.56
CA ASN A 102 13.00 10.89 -5.58
C ASN A 102 14.52 11.01 -5.43
N ASN A 103 15.01 12.18 -5.05
CA ASN A 103 16.45 12.40 -4.88
C ASN A 103 17.03 11.76 -3.62
N HIS A 104 16.26 11.70 -2.54
CA HIS A 104 16.67 11.17 -1.24
C HIS A 104 16.10 9.79 -0.94
N TYR A 105 15.53 9.12 -1.95
CA TYR A 105 14.87 7.84 -1.76
C TYR A 105 15.87 6.77 -1.34
N PRO A 106 15.67 6.12 -0.18
CA PRO A 106 16.62 5.13 0.35
C PRO A 106 16.73 3.87 -0.51
N ALA A 107 15.86 3.69 -1.52
CA ALA A 107 15.96 2.56 -2.45
C ALA A 107 16.71 2.82 -3.76
N LYS A 108 17.26 4.03 -3.97
CA LYS A 108 18.19 4.29 -5.10
C LYS A 108 19.39 3.33 -5.13
N SER A 109 19.77 2.78 -3.97
CA SER A 109 20.88 1.82 -3.84
C SER A 109 20.50 0.36 -4.16
N TYR A 110 19.22 0.04 -4.37
CA TYR A 110 18.77 -1.33 -4.71
C TYR A 110 18.38 -1.49 -6.18
N THR A 111 18.47 -0.42 -6.97
CA THR A 111 18.41 -0.44 -8.43
C THR A 111 19.84 -0.48 -8.96
N HIS A 112 20.46 -1.66 -8.87
CA HIS A 112 21.63 -2.05 -9.64
C HIS A 112 21.26 -3.26 -10.49
#